data_AF-A0A2M8ARK5-F1
#
_entry.id   AF-A0A2M8ARK5-F1
#
_cell.length_a   1.000
_cell.length_b   1.000
_cell.length_c   1.000
_cell.angle_alpha   90.00
_cell.angle_beta   90.00
_cell.angle_gamma   90.00
#
_symmetry.space_group_name_H-M   'P 1'
#
loop_
_entity.id
_entity.type
_entity.pdbx_description
1 polymer ?
#
loop_
_entity_poly.entity_id
_entity_poly.type
_entity_poly.pdbx_seq_one_letter_code
_entity_poly.pdbx_strand_id
1 'polypeptide(L)'
;MLLKPEIKKEAIDCIKATVNDVRTGKLIDKEGAKKVVSLLVKEVMKNYKHTLLNLIDIRHHDEYTFAHSINVCVLSILIGIKKRMEKEELEELGLGGLLHDLGKIRIEHEILNKPGKLTREEIDTMKHHPTYGYEILCFDQEIGEIPREIAYQHHEQYDGGGYPRGLCGKDIHEYAIIAALADVYDALTTDRPYRKSFLPHDAMRIMITDTETKFSPDAIRLFLEHMSIYPVGSMVRLNSGEVAVVILSHEKALIRPTLRMILDPRGDYYPEAQEVDLRRDRKRFIVGSVGDDVFLERH
;
A
#
# COMPACT_ATOMS: atom_id res chain seq x y z
N MET A 1 11.03 -11.95 1.19
CA MET A 1 9.71 -12.03 1.83
C MET A 1 9.67 -11.16 3.07
N LEU A 2 8.91 -10.06 2.99
CA LEU A 2 8.75 -9.08 4.07
C LEU A 2 7.97 -9.64 5.27
N LEU A 3 6.98 -10.49 4.99
CA LEU A 3 6.17 -11.19 5.99
C LEU A 3 6.34 -12.68 5.81
N LYS A 4 6.45 -13.40 6.93
CA LYS A 4 6.42 -14.86 6.88
C LYS A 4 5.01 -15.36 6.53
N PRO A 5 4.88 -16.48 5.77
CA PRO A 5 3.56 -17.04 5.42
C PRO A 5 2.66 -17.28 6.63
N GLU A 6 3.23 -17.70 7.76
CA GLU A 6 2.48 -18.00 8.99
C GLU A 6 1.87 -16.73 9.58
N ILE A 7 2.63 -15.63 9.63
CA ILE A 7 2.14 -14.33 10.13
C ILE A 7 1.04 -13.78 9.21
N LYS A 8 1.19 -13.94 7.88
CA LYS A 8 0.15 -13.54 6.93
C LYS A 8 -1.14 -14.31 7.16
N LYS A 9 -1.05 -15.63 7.40
CA LYS A 9 -2.21 -16.46 7.71
C LYS A 9 -2.88 -16.03 9.02
N GLU A 10 -2.12 -15.81 10.09
CA GLU A 10 -2.66 -15.32 11.37
C GLU A 10 -3.39 -13.98 11.20
N ALA A 11 -2.85 -13.08 10.37
CA ALA A 11 -3.50 -11.80 10.09
C ALA A 11 -4.83 -11.95 9.32
N ILE A 12 -4.88 -12.84 8.32
CA ILE A 12 -6.12 -13.14 7.59
C ILE A 12 -7.17 -13.75 8.53
N ASP A 13 -6.77 -14.73 9.34
CA ASP A 13 -7.68 -15.40 10.28
C ASP A 13 -8.23 -14.41 11.32
N CYS A 14 -7.39 -13.47 11.77
CA CYS A 14 -7.80 -12.39 12.67
C CYS A 14 -8.85 -11.47 12.04
N ILE A 15 -8.63 -10.98 10.81
CA ILE A 15 -9.63 -10.10 10.16
C ILE A 15 -10.94 -10.86 9.94
N LYS A 16 -10.89 -12.13 9.54
CA LYS A 16 -12.08 -12.98 9.38
C LYS A 16 -12.86 -13.11 10.69
N ALA A 17 -12.17 -13.34 11.80
CA ALA A 17 -12.77 -13.40 13.12
C ALA A 17 -13.41 -12.04 13.48
N THR A 18 -12.69 -10.93 13.31
CA THR A 18 -13.21 -9.58 13.57
C THR A 18 -14.46 -9.27 12.76
N VAL A 19 -14.46 -9.57 11.46
CA VAL A 19 -15.65 -9.38 10.60
C VAL A 19 -16.82 -10.23 11.09
N ASN A 20 -16.59 -11.47 11.50
CA ASN A 20 -17.62 -12.34 12.04
C ASN A 20 -18.17 -11.85 13.39
N ASP A 21 -17.30 -11.37 14.27
CA ASP A 21 -17.70 -10.80 15.56
C ASP A 21 -18.64 -9.62 15.35
N VAL A 22 -18.26 -8.67 14.50
CA VAL A 22 -19.13 -7.51 14.23
C VAL A 22 -20.43 -7.91 13.54
N ARG A 23 -20.40 -8.85 12.57
CA ARG A 23 -21.63 -9.36 11.93
C ARG A 23 -22.59 -10.03 12.91
N THR A 24 -22.07 -10.66 13.96
CA THR A 24 -22.86 -11.33 15.00
C THR A 24 -23.17 -10.43 16.19
N GLY A 25 -22.80 -9.14 16.13
CA GLY A 25 -23.03 -8.17 17.21
C GLY A 25 -22.16 -8.37 18.44
N LYS A 26 -21.07 -9.14 18.33
CA LYS A 26 -20.07 -9.32 19.39
C LYS A 26 -19.07 -8.16 19.38
N LEU A 27 -18.44 -7.96 20.54
CA LEU A 27 -17.26 -7.09 20.65
C LEU A 27 -16.08 -7.70 19.87
N ILE A 28 -15.17 -6.84 19.43
CA ILE A 28 -14.00 -7.25 18.66
C ILE A 28 -13.00 -7.88 19.63
N ASP A 29 -12.39 -9.00 19.26
CA ASP A 29 -11.22 -9.52 20.00
C ASP A 29 -10.01 -8.59 19.80
N LYS A 30 -9.99 -7.49 20.55
CA LYS A 30 -8.94 -6.48 20.54
C LYS A 30 -7.59 -7.08 20.87
N GLU A 31 -7.51 -7.96 21.86
CA GLU A 31 -6.23 -8.54 22.29
C GLU A 31 -5.66 -9.46 21.20
N GLY A 32 -6.52 -10.24 20.52
CA GLY A 32 -6.16 -10.98 19.32
C GLY A 32 -5.64 -10.07 18.20
N ALA A 33 -6.37 -9.00 17.88
CA ALA A 33 -5.98 -8.04 16.85
C ALA A 33 -4.66 -7.32 17.19
N LYS A 34 -4.50 -6.83 18.42
CA LYS A 34 -3.27 -6.20 18.90
C LYS A 34 -2.08 -7.14 18.86
N LYS A 35 -2.28 -8.41 19.23
CA LYS A 35 -1.23 -9.44 19.16
C LYS A 35 -0.75 -9.61 17.71
N VAL A 36 -1.66 -9.75 16.76
CA VAL A 36 -1.33 -9.87 15.33
C VAL A 36 -0.60 -8.63 14.83
N VAL A 37 -1.10 -7.43 15.14
CA VAL A 37 -0.43 -6.18 14.75
C VAL A 37 0.96 -6.08 15.38
N SER A 38 1.13 -6.46 16.65
CA SER A 38 2.44 -6.49 17.30
C SER A 38 3.42 -7.43 16.60
N LEU A 39 2.95 -8.58 16.10
CA LEU A 39 3.76 -9.50 15.29
C LEU A 39 4.16 -8.85 13.96
N LEU A 40 3.22 -8.18 13.28
CA LEU A 40 3.49 -7.45 12.04
C LEU A 40 4.52 -6.33 12.27
N VAL A 41 4.34 -5.50 13.31
CA VAL A 41 5.29 -4.44 13.69
C VAL A 41 6.69 -5.02 13.92
N LYS A 42 6.81 -6.10 14.70
CA LYS A 42 8.10 -6.76 14.96
C LYS A 42 8.76 -7.28 13.68
N GLU A 43 8.00 -7.95 12.81
CA GLU A 43 8.53 -8.52 11.57
C GLU A 43 8.96 -7.41 10.60
N VAL A 44 8.15 -6.36 10.46
CA VAL A 44 8.48 -5.19 9.65
C VAL A 44 9.74 -4.51 10.18
N MET A 45 9.82 -4.19 11.47
CA MET A 45 11.00 -3.56 12.09
C MET A 45 12.28 -4.39 11.92
N LYS A 46 12.16 -5.72 12.03
CA LYS A 46 13.28 -6.65 11.84
C LYS A 46 13.81 -6.61 10.41
N ASN A 47 12.91 -6.61 9.43
CA ASN A 47 13.27 -6.68 8.01
C ASN A 47 13.57 -5.30 7.39
N TYR A 48 13.18 -4.22 8.08
CA TYR A 48 13.34 -2.84 7.64
C TYR A 48 14.78 -2.43 7.37
N LYS A 49 15.76 -2.89 8.15
CA LYS A 49 17.19 -2.56 7.97
C LYS A 49 17.82 -3.23 6.75
N HIS A 50 17.23 -4.30 6.24
CA HIS A 50 17.83 -5.16 5.22
C HIS A 50 17.12 -5.08 3.87
N THR A 51 16.06 -4.27 3.74
CA THR A 51 15.20 -4.32 2.56
C THR A 51 14.79 -2.91 2.15
N LEU A 52 15.32 -2.43 1.03
CA LEU A 52 14.54 -1.55 0.15
C LEU A 52 13.36 -2.42 -0.30
N LEU A 53 12.18 -2.15 0.24
CA LEU A 53 11.10 -3.14 0.31
C LEU A 53 10.64 -3.56 -1.08
N ASN A 54 10.77 -4.86 -1.36
CA ASN A 54 10.10 -5.49 -2.50
C ASN A 54 8.62 -5.63 -2.15
N LEU A 55 7.84 -4.58 -2.42
CA LEU A 55 6.38 -4.51 -2.28
C LEU A 55 5.64 -5.59 -3.10
N ILE A 56 6.40 -6.24 -4.00
CA ILE A 56 6.00 -7.37 -4.83
C ILE A 56 5.50 -8.57 -4.01
N ASP A 57 6.09 -8.87 -2.85
CA ASP A 57 5.80 -10.08 -2.07
C ASP A 57 4.42 -10.06 -1.39
N ILE A 58 3.78 -8.89 -1.36
CA ILE A 58 2.51 -8.68 -0.69
C ILE A 58 1.32 -9.13 -1.60
N ARG A 59 1.56 -9.31 -2.91
CA ARG A 59 0.57 -9.33 -4.01
C ARG A 59 -0.22 -10.63 -4.24
N HIS A 60 0.17 -11.77 -3.66
CA HIS A 60 -0.48 -13.05 -3.96
C HIS A 60 -1.51 -13.42 -2.87
N HIS A 61 -2.81 -13.52 -3.20
CA HIS A 61 -3.81 -14.51 -2.72
C HIS A 61 -5.29 -14.12 -2.99
N ASP A 62 -6.16 -15.14 -3.05
CA ASP A 62 -7.56 -15.16 -3.50
C ASP A 62 -8.61 -14.42 -2.64
N GLU A 63 -8.21 -13.62 -1.65
CA GLU A 63 -9.13 -12.81 -0.83
C GLU A 63 -8.71 -11.35 -0.86
N TYR A 64 -9.03 -10.66 -1.97
CA TYR A 64 -8.63 -9.29 -2.28
C TYR A 64 -8.80 -8.32 -1.10
N THR A 65 -9.94 -8.37 -0.41
CA THR A 65 -10.26 -7.43 0.68
C THR A 65 -9.41 -7.64 1.94
N PHE A 66 -9.15 -8.90 2.34
CA PHE A 66 -8.35 -9.16 3.54
C PHE A 66 -6.87 -8.92 3.28
N ALA A 67 -6.39 -9.27 2.08
CA ALA A 67 -5.05 -8.89 1.65
C ALA A 67 -4.89 -7.37 1.69
N HIS A 68 -5.83 -6.61 1.13
CA HIS A 68 -5.80 -5.15 1.14
C HIS A 68 -5.63 -4.57 2.56
N SER A 69 -6.44 -4.98 3.53
CA SER A 69 -6.31 -4.50 4.92
C SER A 69 -4.94 -4.81 5.54
N ILE A 70 -4.37 -5.99 5.27
CA ILE A 70 -3.02 -6.34 5.75
C ILE A 70 -1.97 -5.46 5.07
N ASN A 71 -2.12 -5.19 3.78
CA ASN A 71 -1.18 -4.38 3.03
C ASN A 71 -1.19 -2.94 3.54
N VAL A 72 -2.38 -2.36 3.75
CA VAL A 72 -2.53 -1.01 4.33
C VAL A 72 -1.94 -0.96 5.74
N CYS A 73 -2.17 -1.98 6.57
CA CYS A 73 -1.55 -2.10 7.89
C CYS A 73 -0.01 -2.06 7.80
N VAL A 74 0.58 -2.91 6.97
CA VAL A 74 2.04 -3.03 6.81
C VAL A 74 2.65 -1.75 6.25
N LEU A 75 2.05 -1.17 5.21
CA LEU A 75 2.47 0.09 4.61
C LEU A 75 2.39 1.26 5.61
N SER A 76 1.34 1.31 6.42
CA SER A 76 1.19 2.33 7.46
C SER A 76 2.28 2.21 8.52
N ILE A 77 2.53 1.00 9.03
CA ILE A 77 3.63 0.72 9.97
C ILE A 77 4.98 1.15 9.40
N LEU A 78 5.23 0.85 8.12
CA LEU A 78 6.47 1.23 7.43
C LEU A 78 6.69 2.74 7.40
N ILE A 79 5.64 3.50 7.06
CA ILE A 79 5.67 4.97 7.07
C ILE A 79 5.88 5.48 8.51
N GLY A 80 5.20 4.87 9.49
CA GLY A 80 5.34 5.22 10.91
C GLY A 80 6.76 5.02 11.44
N ILE A 81 7.41 3.89 11.11
CA ILE A 81 8.81 3.62 11.51
C ILE A 81 9.72 4.73 10.96
N LYS A 82 9.46 5.19 9.73
CA LYS A 82 10.22 6.28 9.12
C LYS A 82 9.99 7.63 9.78
N LYS A 83 8.76 7.88 10.22
CA LYS A 83 8.42 9.03 11.05
C LYS A 83 8.98 8.92 12.48
N ARG A 84 9.65 7.80 12.81
CA ARG A 84 10.25 7.50 14.12
C ARG A 84 9.21 7.39 15.23
N MET A 85 8.04 6.85 14.89
CA MET A 85 7.01 6.54 15.88
C MET A 85 7.48 5.41 16.78
N GLU A 86 7.12 5.51 18.05
CA GLU A 86 7.41 4.48 19.05
C GLU A 86 6.57 3.23 18.81
N LYS A 87 6.97 2.12 19.42
CA LYS A 87 6.35 0.81 19.17
C LYS A 87 4.83 0.82 19.42
N GLU A 88 4.40 1.50 20.48
CA GLU A 88 3.00 1.60 20.87
C GLU A 88 2.18 2.41 19.84
N GLU A 89 2.76 3.50 19.30
CA GLU A 89 2.15 4.29 18.23
C GLU A 89 2.04 3.49 16.92
N LEU A 90 3.05 2.68 16.60
CA LEU A 90 3.03 1.78 15.45
C LEU A 90 1.96 0.69 15.58
N GLU A 91 1.74 0.18 16.79
CA GLU A 91 0.70 -0.81 17.05
C GLU A 91 -0.71 -0.22 16.89
N GLU A 92 -0.94 1.02 17.36
CA GLU A 92 -2.22 1.70 17.14
C GLU A 92 -2.42 2.10 15.66
N LEU A 93 -1.39 2.60 14.99
CA LEU A 93 -1.40 2.89 13.55
C LEU A 93 -1.68 1.64 12.71
N GLY A 94 -0.99 0.54 13.04
CA GLY A 94 -1.16 -0.75 12.38
C GLY A 94 -2.57 -1.31 12.60
N LEU A 95 -3.10 -1.20 13.82
CA LEU A 95 -4.47 -1.63 14.12
C LEU A 95 -5.51 -0.81 13.35
N GLY A 96 -5.34 0.50 13.28
CA GLY A 96 -6.20 1.35 12.45
C GLY A 96 -6.10 1.02 10.96
N GLY A 97 -4.90 0.78 10.44
CA GLY A 97 -4.70 0.34 9.06
C GLY A 97 -5.33 -1.03 8.78
N LEU A 98 -5.34 -1.95 9.74
CA LEU A 98 -5.98 -3.27 9.62
C LEU A 98 -7.51 -3.16 9.60
N LEU A 99 -8.08 -2.22 10.37
CA LEU A 99 -9.51 -2.08 10.58
C LEU A 99 -10.17 -0.92 9.80
N HIS A 100 -9.40 -0.16 9.01
CA HIS A 100 -9.87 1.08 8.35
C HIS A 100 -11.17 0.88 7.56
N ASP A 101 -11.28 -0.28 6.92
CA ASP A 101 -12.36 -0.65 6.01
C ASP A 101 -13.49 -1.46 6.66
N LEU A 102 -13.44 -1.67 7.98
CA LEU A 102 -14.39 -2.54 8.70
C LEU A 102 -15.85 -2.11 8.51
N GLY A 103 -16.10 -0.82 8.27
CA GLY A 103 -17.44 -0.31 7.98
C GLY A 103 -18.07 -0.85 6.69
N LYS A 104 -17.29 -1.42 5.76
CA LYS A 104 -17.81 -2.05 4.53
C LYS A 104 -18.77 -3.21 4.80
N ILE A 105 -18.73 -3.80 6.00
CA ILE A 105 -19.70 -4.84 6.40
C ILE A 105 -21.16 -4.36 6.43
N ARG A 106 -21.37 -3.04 6.57
CA ARG A 106 -22.71 -2.42 6.58
C ARG A 106 -23.15 -1.96 5.18
N ILE A 107 -22.31 -2.13 4.16
CA ILE A 107 -22.66 -1.86 2.78
C ILE A 107 -23.34 -3.09 2.19
N GLU A 108 -24.40 -2.88 1.42
CA GLU A 108 -25.14 -3.95 0.76
C GLU A 108 -24.22 -4.79 -0.14
N HIS A 109 -24.38 -6.11 -0.08
CA HIS A 109 -23.50 -7.05 -0.79
C HIS A 109 -23.49 -6.83 -2.31
N GLU A 110 -24.62 -6.44 -2.89
CA GLU A 110 -24.77 -6.17 -4.32
C GLU A 110 -23.97 -4.94 -4.76
N ILE A 111 -23.92 -3.90 -3.93
CA ILE A 111 -23.11 -2.70 -4.16
C ILE A 111 -21.63 -3.03 -3.96
N LEU A 112 -21.30 -3.69 -2.86
CA LEU A 112 -19.91 -4.00 -2.49
C LEU A 112 -19.20 -4.89 -3.51
N ASN A 113 -19.92 -5.86 -4.10
CA ASN A 113 -19.37 -6.84 -5.04
C ASN A 113 -19.82 -6.63 -6.49
N LYS A 114 -20.33 -5.43 -6.83
CA LYS A 114 -20.84 -5.16 -8.18
C LYS A 114 -19.75 -5.37 -9.24
N PRO A 115 -19.97 -6.22 -10.26
CA PRO A 115 -19.05 -6.37 -11.37
C PRO A 115 -19.19 -5.17 -12.33
N GLY A 116 -18.47 -4.08 -12.07
CA GLY A 116 -18.44 -2.89 -12.93
C GLY A 116 -18.33 -1.57 -12.18
N LYS A 117 -18.64 -0.47 -12.87
CA LYS A 117 -18.69 0.86 -12.26
C LYS A 117 -19.95 1.00 -11.40
N LEU A 118 -19.79 1.58 -10.21
CA LEU A 118 -20.90 1.98 -9.36
C LEU A 118 -21.66 3.17 -9.98
N THR A 119 -22.98 3.25 -9.76
CA THR A 119 -23.77 4.45 -10.04
C THR A 119 -23.44 5.55 -9.03
N ARG A 120 -23.97 6.76 -9.24
CA ARG A 120 -23.74 7.88 -8.31
C ARG A 120 -24.31 7.56 -6.92
N GLU A 121 -25.51 7.00 -6.89
CA GLU A 121 -26.21 6.60 -5.68
C GLU A 121 -25.43 5.51 -4.94
N GLU A 122 -24.94 4.50 -5.66
CA GLU A 122 -24.10 3.44 -5.10
C GLU A 122 -22.76 3.95 -4.56
N ILE A 123 -22.15 4.94 -5.24
CA ILE A 123 -20.95 5.63 -4.74
C ILE A 123 -21.27 6.37 -3.43
N ASP A 124 -22.39 7.08 -3.37
CA ASP A 124 -22.78 7.81 -2.17
C ASP A 124 -23.07 6.86 -1.00
N THR A 125 -23.70 5.70 -1.24
CA THR A 125 -23.80 4.64 -0.24
C THR A 125 -22.41 4.14 0.20
N MET A 126 -21.50 3.87 -0.74
CA MET A 126 -20.14 3.41 -0.42
C MET A 126 -19.38 4.42 0.45
N LYS A 127 -19.55 5.73 0.24
CA LYS A 127 -18.92 6.79 1.04
C LYS A 127 -19.32 6.80 2.52
N HIS A 128 -20.34 6.04 2.93
CA HIS A 128 -20.73 5.93 4.34
C HIS A 128 -19.87 4.94 5.14
N HIS A 129 -19.09 4.06 4.49
CA HIS A 129 -18.32 3.04 5.22
C HIS A 129 -17.30 3.61 6.23
N PRO A 130 -16.66 4.79 6.05
CA PRO A 130 -15.79 5.34 7.10
C PRO A 130 -16.58 5.68 8.36
N THR A 131 -17.78 6.25 8.20
CA THR A 131 -18.69 6.56 9.32
C THR A 131 -19.14 5.28 10.02
N TYR A 132 -19.53 4.26 9.26
CA TYR A 132 -19.89 2.97 9.84
C TYR A 132 -18.72 2.30 10.56
N GLY A 133 -17.52 2.39 10.01
CA GLY A 133 -16.29 1.88 10.63
C GLY A 133 -16.04 2.57 11.97
N TYR A 134 -16.12 3.90 12.01
CA TYR A 134 -16.01 4.68 13.24
C TYR A 134 -17.04 4.25 14.29
N GLU A 135 -18.32 4.15 13.92
CA GLU A 135 -19.39 3.73 14.83
C GLU A 135 -19.18 2.32 15.39
N ILE A 136 -18.76 1.37 14.55
CA ILE A 136 -18.44 0.00 14.97
C ILE A 136 -17.29 0.02 15.99
N LEU A 137 -16.23 0.75 15.71
CA LEU A 137 -15.05 0.82 16.58
C LEU A 137 -15.32 1.64 17.86
N CYS A 138 -16.30 2.54 17.86
CA CYS A 138 -16.77 3.26 19.04
C CYS A 138 -17.65 2.40 19.95
N PHE A 139 -18.34 1.40 19.40
CA PHE A 139 -19.14 0.47 20.20
C PHE A 139 -18.27 -0.33 21.16
N ASP A 140 -17.06 -0.68 20.73
CA ASP A 140 -16.06 -1.33 21.56
C ASP A 140 -15.18 -0.27 22.26
N GLN A 141 -15.46 -0.01 23.54
CA GLN A 141 -14.73 1.01 24.31
C GLN A 141 -13.24 0.69 24.47
N GLU A 142 -12.83 -0.57 24.30
CA GLU A 142 -11.44 -0.95 24.46
C GLU A 142 -10.56 -0.55 23.26
N ILE A 143 -11.15 -0.37 22.08
CA ILE A 143 -10.41 0.12 20.90
C ILE A 143 -9.92 1.56 21.15
N GLY A 144 -8.68 1.85 20.80
CA GLY A 144 -8.09 3.19 20.98
C GLY A 144 -8.73 4.25 20.07
N GLU A 145 -8.47 5.52 20.37
CA GLU A 145 -8.92 6.64 19.55
C GLU A 145 -8.27 6.63 18.15
N ILE A 146 -6.99 6.28 18.06
CA ILE A 146 -6.23 6.29 16.79
C ILE A 146 -6.88 5.36 15.74
N PRO A 147 -7.17 4.07 16.01
CA PRO A 147 -7.87 3.21 15.05
C PRO A 147 -9.23 3.74 14.63
N ARG A 148 -9.98 4.35 15.55
CA ARG A 148 -11.30 4.95 15.25
C ARG A 148 -11.15 6.12 14.28
N GLU A 149 -10.24 7.04 14.55
CA GLU A 149 -10.00 8.20 13.68
C GLU A 149 -9.46 7.77 12.30
N ILE A 150 -8.61 6.74 12.23
CA ILE A 150 -8.18 6.18 10.94
C ILE A 150 -9.40 5.66 10.15
N ALA A 151 -10.24 4.82 10.76
CA ALA A 151 -11.42 4.30 10.09
C ALA A 151 -12.35 5.43 9.61
N TYR A 152 -12.47 6.50 10.39
CA TYR A 152 -13.35 7.62 10.04
C TYR A 152 -12.79 8.53 8.94
N GLN A 153 -11.46 8.69 8.88
CA GLN A 153 -10.81 9.76 8.12
C GLN A 153 -9.92 9.28 6.97
N HIS A 154 -9.71 7.98 6.75
CA HIS A 154 -8.78 7.49 5.72
C HIS A 154 -9.18 7.88 4.27
N HIS A 155 -10.37 8.44 4.06
CA HIS A 155 -10.81 9.00 2.78
C HIS A 155 -10.93 10.54 2.76
N GLU A 156 -10.49 11.21 3.83
CA GLU A 156 -10.29 12.66 3.83
C GLU A 156 -9.11 13.02 2.91
N GLN A 157 -9.21 14.17 2.23
CA GLN A 157 -8.19 14.66 1.32
C GLN A 157 -7.63 15.96 1.86
N TYR A 158 -6.33 16.19 1.69
CA TYR A 158 -5.63 17.31 2.30
C TYR A 158 -6.18 18.68 1.89
N ASP A 159 -6.83 18.78 0.72
CA ASP A 159 -7.52 19.97 0.21
C ASP A 159 -8.98 20.13 0.68
N GLY A 160 -9.52 19.19 1.45
CA GLY A 160 -10.92 19.17 1.85
C GLY A 160 -11.87 18.51 0.85
N GLY A 161 -11.37 17.96 -0.27
CA GLY A 161 -12.19 17.27 -1.28
C GLY A 161 -12.61 15.84 -0.90
N GLY A 162 -12.23 15.39 0.30
CA GLY A 162 -12.49 14.05 0.80
C GLY A 162 -13.85 13.90 1.49
N TYR A 163 -14.04 12.75 2.14
CA TYR A 163 -15.25 12.38 2.86
C TYR A 163 -14.88 11.53 4.09
N PRO A 164 -15.76 11.41 5.10
CA PRO A 164 -17.15 11.89 5.17
C PRO A 164 -17.34 13.33 5.64
N ARG A 165 -16.32 13.99 6.21
CA ARG A 165 -16.45 15.31 6.83
C ARG A 165 -15.88 16.45 5.98
N GLY A 166 -15.05 16.15 4.98
CA GLY A 166 -14.42 17.17 4.14
C GLY A 166 -13.38 17.98 4.92
N LEU A 167 -12.63 17.31 5.81
CA LEU A 167 -11.58 17.92 6.62
C LEU A 167 -10.41 18.35 5.73
N CYS A 168 -9.74 19.44 6.08
CA CYS A 168 -8.62 19.96 5.30
C CYS A 168 -7.34 20.09 6.14
N GLY A 169 -6.20 19.90 5.48
CA GLY A 169 -4.89 20.14 6.05
C GLY A 169 -4.65 19.44 7.39
N LYS A 170 -4.52 20.24 8.44
CA LYS A 170 -4.18 19.78 9.81
C LYS A 170 -5.39 19.35 10.63
N ASP A 171 -6.61 19.55 10.13
CA ASP A 171 -7.82 19.06 10.79
C ASP A 171 -7.96 17.53 10.62
N ILE A 172 -7.27 16.96 9.63
CA ILE A 172 -7.16 15.51 9.45
C ILE A 172 -6.16 14.95 10.45
N HIS A 173 -6.57 13.92 11.19
CA HIS A 173 -5.74 13.21 12.15
C HIS A 173 -4.49 12.64 11.47
N GLU A 174 -3.31 12.89 12.03
CA GLU A 174 -2.04 12.59 11.34
C GLU A 174 -1.87 11.11 10.98
N TYR A 175 -2.42 10.22 11.82
CA TYR A 175 -2.40 8.77 11.58
C TYR A 175 -3.32 8.38 10.42
N ALA A 176 -4.43 9.09 10.24
CA ALA A 176 -5.33 8.89 9.12
C ALA A 176 -4.71 9.36 7.80
N ILE A 177 -3.90 10.44 7.82
CA ILE A 177 -3.11 10.87 6.65
C ILE A 177 -2.15 9.76 6.21
N ILE A 178 -1.50 9.09 7.16
CA ILE A 178 -0.59 7.97 6.86
C ILE A 178 -1.37 6.79 6.27
N ALA A 179 -2.49 6.40 6.89
CA ALA A 179 -3.32 5.30 6.43
C ALA A 179 -3.94 5.57 5.05
N ALA A 180 -4.40 6.79 4.77
CA ALA A 180 -4.94 7.20 3.48
C ALA A 180 -3.90 7.07 2.36
N LEU A 181 -2.64 7.43 2.64
CA LEU A 181 -1.55 7.28 1.69
C LEU A 181 -1.24 5.80 1.39
N ALA A 182 -1.24 4.97 2.44
CA ALA A 182 -1.06 3.52 2.32
C ALA A 182 -2.21 2.86 1.55
N ASP A 183 -3.46 3.24 1.83
CA ASP A 183 -4.67 2.78 1.15
C ASP A 183 -4.61 3.10 -0.34
N VAL A 184 -4.37 4.36 -0.72
CA VAL A 184 -4.29 4.74 -2.14
C VAL A 184 -3.17 3.99 -2.85
N TYR A 185 -2.00 3.88 -2.23
CA TYR A 185 -0.90 3.15 -2.85
C TYR A 185 -1.26 1.69 -3.10
N ASP A 186 -1.77 0.98 -2.08
CA ASP A 186 -2.17 -0.42 -2.24
C ASP A 186 -3.30 -0.56 -3.27
N ALA A 187 -4.29 0.33 -3.22
CA ALA A 187 -5.38 0.37 -4.18
C ALA A 187 -4.89 0.57 -5.62
N LEU A 188 -3.78 1.29 -5.85
CA LEU A 188 -3.15 1.44 -7.16
C LEU A 188 -2.34 0.20 -7.57
N THR A 189 -1.65 -0.44 -6.63
CA THR A 189 -0.71 -1.53 -6.92
C THR A 189 -1.27 -2.94 -6.80
N THR A 190 -2.53 -3.10 -6.41
CA THR A 190 -3.19 -4.42 -6.29
C THR A 190 -4.24 -4.60 -7.40
N ASP A 191 -4.31 -5.80 -7.97
CA ASP A 191 -5.28 -6.15 -9.01
C ASP A 191 -6.70 -6.08 -8.46
N ARG A 192 -7.59 -5.37 -9.16
CA ARG A 192 -9.02 -5.30 -8.83
C ARG A 192 -9.84 -6.08 -9.87
N PRO A 193 -11.04 -6.58 -9.51
CA PRO A 193 -11.90 -7.28 -10.46
C PRO A 193 -12.16 -6.54 -11.79
N TYR A 194 -12.11 -5.20 -11.75
CA TYR A 194 -12.37 -4.32 -12.88
C TYR A 194 -11.13 -3.56 -13.40
N ARG A 195 -9.94 -3.75 -12.80
CA ARG A 195 -8.72 -3.01 -13.18
C ARG A 195 -7.46 -3.79 -12.84
N LYS A 196 -6.55 -3.94 -13.80
CA LYS A 196 -5.19 -4.42 -13.51
C LYS A 196 -4.45 -3.43 -12.59
N SER A 197 -3.59 -3.96 -11.74
CA SER A 197 -2.67 -3.18 -10.91
C SER A 197 -1.76 -2.30 -11.77
N PHE A 198 -1.44 -1.12 -11.25
CA PHE A 198 -0.34 -0.33 -11.77
C PHE A 198 0.98 -0.88 -11.26
N LEU A 199 2.04 -0.69 -12.05
CA LEU A 199 3.39 -0.93 -11.58
C LEU A 199 3.71 0.06 -10.44
N PRO A 200 4.52 -0.31 -9.44
CA PRO A 200 4.87 0.57 -8.31
C PRO A 200 5.29 1.99 -8.71
N HIS A 201 6.07 2.12 -9.77
CA HIS A 201 6.52 3.42 -10.27
C HIS A 201 5.41 4.24 -10.93
N ASP A 202 4.47 3.59 -11.61
CA ASP A 202 3.31 4.25 -12.19
C ASP A 202 2.35 4.69 -11.08
N ALA A 203 2.13 3.86 -10.05
CA ALA A 203 1.36 4.21 -8.88
C ALA A 203 1.96 5.43 -8.16
N MET A 204 3.28 5.44 -7.93
CA MET A 204 3.95 6.61 -7.36
C MET A 204 3.86 7.84 -8.26
N ARG A 205 4.01 7.68 -9.58
CA ARG A 205 3.81 8.80 -10.52
C ARG A 205 2.39 9.35 -10.44
N ILE A 206 1.37 8.49 -10.45
CA ILE A 206 -0.04 8.87 -10.31
C ILE A 206 -0.25 9.61 -9.01
N MET A 207 0.25 9.08 -7.90
CA MET A 207 0.18 9.77 -6.61
C MET A 207 0.82 11.15 -6.75
N ILE A 208 2.08 11.27 -7.18
CA ILE A 208 2.76 12.57 -7.38
C ILE A 208 1.98 13.51 -8.32
N THR A 209 1.43 13.04 -9.43
CA THR A 209 0.71 13.91 -10.36
C THR A 209 -0.67 14.31 -9.86
N ASP A 210 -1.33 13.45 -9.08
CA ASP A 210 -2.61 13.72 -8.42
C ASP A 210 -2.42 14.50 -7.09
N THR A 211 -1.17 14.73 -6.65
CA THR A 211 -0.84 15.36 -5.35
C THR A 211 -0.87 16.86 -5.28
N GLU A 212 -1.15 17.60 -6.37
CA GLU A 212 -1.16 19.06 -6.23
C GLU A 212 -2.19 19.55 -5.19
N THR A 213 -3.16 18.71 -4.78
CA THR A 213 -4.13 19.05 -3.73
C THR A 213 -4.46 17.96 -2.71
N LYS A 214 -4.39 16.66 -3.05
CA LYS A 214 -5.06 15.59 -2.23
C LYS A 214 -4.29 15.03 -1.04
N PHE A 215 -2.95 15.13 -1.03
CA PHE A 215 -2.12 14.50 0.01
C PHE A 215 -1.31 15.53 0.77
N SER A 216 -1.01 15.24 2.04
CA SER A 216 -0.04 16.02 2.81
C SER A 216 1.34 15.98 2.13
N PRO A 217 1.95 17.15 1.82
CA PRO A 217 3.27 17.21 1.21
C PRO A 217 4.36 16.49 2.03
N ASP A 218 4.28 16.58 3.37
CA ASP A 218 5.24 15.92 4.26
C ASP A 218 5.05 14.40 4.26
N ALA A 219 3.80 13.93 4.26
CA ALA A 219 3.50 12.50 4.26
C ALA A 219 3.94 11.85 2.94
N ILE A 220 3.65 12.47 1.79
CA ILE A 220 4.09 11.92 0.51
C ILE A 220 5.61 11.97 0.36
N ARG A 221 6.26 13.04 0.84
CA ARG A 221 7.73 13.10 0.83
C ARG A 221 8.33 11.95 1.63
N LEU A 222 7.85 11.71 2.86
CA LEU A 222 8.31 10.61 3.71
C LEU A 222 8.09 9.25 3.04
N PHE A 223 6.96 9.07 2.36
CA PHE A 223 6.65 7.86 1.62
C PHE A 223 7.60 7.65 0.45
N LEU A 224 7.79 8.67 -0.38
CA LEU A 224 8.66 8.61 -1.55
C LEU A 224 10.12 8.33 -1.17
N GLU A 225 10.66 9.03 -0.17
CA GLU A 225 12.05 8.84 0.28
C GLU A 225 12.40 7.39 0.65
N HIS A 226 11.39 6.53 0.88
CA HIS A 226 11.59 5.19 1.43
C HIS A 226 10.98 4.06 0.61
N MET A 227 10.15 4.39 -0.37
CA MET A 227 9.64 3.43 -1.34
C MET A 227 10.56 3.43 -2.56
N SER A 228 11.20 2.29 -2.82
CA SER A 228 11.98 2.15 -4.05
C SER A 228 11.04 2.06 -5.24
N ILE A 229 11.10 3.03 -6.14
CA ILE A 229 10.36 3.04 -7.41
C ILE A 229 10.73 1.80 -8.26
N TYR A 230 11.99 1.39 -8.15
CA TYR A 230 12.53 0.20 -8.81
C TYR A 230 13.28 -0.64 -7.78
N PRO A 231 12.59 -1.56 -7.09
CA PRO A 231 13.21 -2.44 -6.10
C PRO A 231 14.28 -3.34 -6.72
N VAL A 232 15.28 -3.74 -5.94
CA VAL A 232 16.33 -4.67 -6.39
C VAL A 232 15.71 -5.99 -6.83
N GLY A 233 16.12 -6.47 -8.01
CA GLY A 233 15.56 -7.61 -8.70
C GLY A 233 14.46 -7.26 -9.71
N SER A 234 13.95 -6.03 -9.73
CA SER A 234 12.95 -5.62 -10.73
C SER A 234 13.57 -5.58 -12.12
N MET A 235 12.87 -6.13 -13.11
CA MET A 235 13.23 -5.95 -14.51
C MET A 235 12.57 -4.70 -15.09
N VAL A 236 13.35 -3.94 -15.85
CA VAL A 236 12.96 -2.64 -16.37
C VAL A 236 13.39 -2.48 -17.82
N ARG A 237 12.60 -1.73 -18.60
CA ARG A 237 12.93 -1.29 -19.95
C ARG A 237 13.39 0.15 -19.94
N LEU A 238 14.44 0.45 -20.69
CA LEU A 238 14.98 1.80 -20.85
C LEU A 238 14.41 2.49 -22.10
N ASN A 239 14.46 3.81 -22.13
CA ASN A 239 14.02 4.63 -23.26
C ASN A 239 14.72 4.31 -24.58
N SER A 240 15.91 3.71 -24.51
CA SER A 240 16.68 3.26 -25.67
C SER A 240 16.33 1.84 -26.13
N GLY A 241 15.40 1.16 -25.44
CA GLY A 241 14.87 -0.16 -25.81
C GLY A 241 15.48 -1.32 -25.00
N GLU A 242 16.64 -1.12 -24.36
CA GLU A 242 17.29 -2.16 -23.54
C GLU A 242 16.41 -2.65 -22.40
N VAL A 243 16.65 -3.90 -21.99
CA VAL A 243 16.08 -4.50 -20.79
C VAL A 243 17.18 -4.77 -19.79
N ALA A 244 16.93 -4.44 -18.53
CA ALA A 244 17.90 -4.57 -17.44
C ALA A 244 17.22 -5.01 -16.14
N VAL A 245 18.01 -5.58 -15.23
CA VAL A 245 17.59 -5.86 -13.85
C VAL A 245 18.17 -4.82 -12.90
N VAL A 246 17.38 -4.37 -11.94
CA VAL A 246 17.83 -3.44 -10.90
C VAL A 246 18.69 -4.22 -9.91
N ILE A 247 19.94 -3.79 -9.72
CA ILE A 247 20.87 -4.42 -8.77
C ILE A 247 21.11 -3.57 -7.53
N LEU A 248 20.83 -2.27 -7.59
CA LEU A 248 20.95 -1.35 -6.46
C LEU A 248 20.00 -0.17 -6.63
N SER A 249 19.21 0.14 -5.60
CA SER A 249 18.44 1.39 -5.53
C SER A 249 19.14 2.40 -4.63
N HIS A 250 18.95 3.69 -4.89
CA HIS A 250 19.62 4.78 -4.16
C HIS A 250 18.59 5.63 -3.41
N GLU A 251 18.76 5.78 -2.10
CA GLU A 251 17.80 6.50 -1.22
C GLU A 251 17.50 7.94 -1.68
N LYS A 252 18.50 8.64 -2.24
CA LYS A 252 18.36 10.03 -2.70
C LYS A 252 18.09 10.16 -4.21
N ALA A 253 17.96 9.06 -4.93
CA ALA A 253 17.81 9.05 -6.39
C ALA A 253 16.95 7.86 -6.84
N LEU A 254 15.69 7.85 -6.39
CA LEU A 254 14.77 6.72 -6.49
C LEU A 254 14.48 6.27 -7.94
N ILE A 255 14.44 7.22 -8.89
CA ILE A 255 14.26 6.95 -10.33
C ILE A 255 15.56 6.63 -11.08
N ARG A 256 16.70 6.61 -10.39
CA ARG A 256 18.04 6.42 -10.99
C ARG A 256 18.81 5.26 -10.33
N PRO A 257 18.28 4.02 -10.34
CA PRO A 257 18.98 2.85 -9.80
C PRO A 257 20.27 2.51 -10.58
N THR A 258 21.09 1.62 -10.00
CA THR A 258 22.09 0.89 -10.76
C THR A 258 21.46 -0.37 -11.35
N LEU A 259 21.73 -0.59 -12.63
CA LEU A 259 21.16 -1.64 -13.44
C LEU A 259 22.24 -2.62 -13.89
N ARG A 260 21.86 -3.88 -14.07
CA ARG A 260 22.62 -4.86 -14.85
C ARG A 260 21.88 -5.11 -16.16
N MET A 261 22.54 -4.82 -17.27
CA MET A 261 21.97 -4.94 -18.62
C MET A 261 21.77 -6.42 -18.97
N ILE A 262 20.62 -6.75 -19.55
CA ILE A 262 20.25 -8.11 -19.93
C ILE A 262 20.11 -8.21 -21.46
N LEU A 263 19.23 -7.38 -22.05
CA LEU A 263 18.97 -7.35 -23.49
C LEU A 263 19.28 -5.98 -24.07
N ASP A 264 19.89 -5.96 -25.25
CA ASP A 264 20.11 -4.76 -26.05
C ASP A 264 18.80 -4.27 -26.73
N PRO A 265 18.81 -3.14 -27.46
CA PRO A 265 17.60 -2.63 -28.12
C PRO A 265 17.03 -3.55 -29.22
N ARG A 266 17.82 -4.50 -29.72
CA ARG A 266 17.41 -5.52 -30.72
C ARG A 266 16.83 -6.76 -30.04
N GLY A 267 16.93 -6.85 -28.72
CA GLY A 267 16.51 -8.00 -27.92
C GLY A 267 17.62 -9.05 -27.78
N ASP A 268 18.83 -8.80 -28.24
CA ASP A 268 19.94 -9.74 -28.10
C ASP A 268 20.54 -9.64 -26.69
N TYR A 269 21.00 -10.77 -26.15
CA TYR A 269 21.68 -10.76 -24.85
C TYR A 269 22.98 -9.99 -24.93
N TYR A 270 23.26 -9.19 -23.90
CA TYR A 270 24.59 -8.60 -23.76
C TYR A 270 25.64 -9.72 -23.58
N PRO A 271 26.73 -9.72 -24.38
CA PRO A 271 27.74 -10.78 -24.33
C PRO A 271 28.53 -10.78 -23.02
N GLU A 272 28.61 -9.64 -22.34
CA GLU A 272 29.22 -9.49 -21.02
C GLU A 272 28.27 -8.76 -20.06
N ALA A 273 28.40 -9.07 -18.77
CA ALA A 273 27.62 -8.41 -17.72
C ALA A 273 28.01 -6.94 -17.63
N GLN A 274 27.16 -6.06 -18.17
CA GLN A 274 27.34 -4.62 -18.10
C GLN A 274 26.49 -4.04 -16.96
N GLU A 275 27.11 -3.23 -16.09
CA GLU A 275 26.42 -2.48 -15.04
C GLU A 275 26.37 -0.98 -15.38
N VAL A 276 25.22 -0.36 -15.17
CA VAL A 276 24.97 1.05 -15.50
C VAL A 276 24.35 1.75 -14.29
N ASP A 277 25.06 2.73 -13.72
CA ASP A 277 24.51 3.63 -12.70
C ASP A 277 23.79 4.81 -13.38
N LEU A 278 22.45 4.81 -13.33
CA LEU A 278 21.64 5.85 -13.97
C LEU A 278 21.81 7.24 -13.36
N ARG A 279 22.48 7.39 -12.21
CA ARG A 279 22.86 8.72 -11.68
C ARG A 279 23.98 9.34 -12.51
N ARG A 280 24.83 8.50 -13.11
CA ARG A 280 25.95 8.90 -13.98
C ARG A 280 25.54 8.96 -15.43
N ASP A 281 24.61 8.10 -15.86
CA ASP A 281 24.05 8.12 -17.21
C ASP A 281 22.71 8.88 -17.26
N ARG A 282 22.80 10.17 -17.62
CA ARG A 282 21.61 11.05 -17.72
C ARG A 282 20.76 10.81 -18.96
N LYS A 283 21.28 10.12 -19.98
CA LYS A 283 20.58 9.90 -21.27
C LYS A 283 19.61 8.73 -21.18
N ARG A 284 19.95 7.72 -20.39
CA ARG A 284 19.08 6.59 -20.11
C ARG A 284 18.12 6.90 -18.97
N PHE A 285 16.87 6.48 -19.13
CA PHE A 285 15.87 6.47 -18.08
C PHE A 285 14.91 5.32 -18.29
N ILE A 286 14.30 4.85 -17.20
CA ILE A 286 13.37 3.73 -17.23
C ILE A 286 12.03 4.21 -17.79
N VAL A 287 11.50 3.50 -18.78
CA VAL A 287 10.20 3.77 -19.40
C VAL A 287 9.10 2.80 -18.96
N GLY A 288 9.46 1.71 -18.29
CA GLY A 288 8.51 0.77 -17.71
C GLY A 288 9.20 -0.40 -17.02
N SER A 289 8.44 -1.16 -16.23
CA SER A 289 8.86 -2.48 -15.76
C SER A 289 8.46 -3.52 -16.79
N VAL A 290 9.20 -4.62 -16.85
CA VAL A 290 8.87 -5.75 -17.71
C VAL A 290 8.73 -7.02 -16.87
N GLY A 291 7.84 -7.92 -17.28
CA GLY A 291 7.70 -9.23 -16.67
C GLY A 291 8.62 -10.26 -17.34
N ASP A 292 8.46 -11.51 -16.94
CA ASP A 292 9.18 -12.64 -17.52
C ASP A 292 8.73 -12.94 -18.98
N ASP A 293 7.62 -12.35 -19.41
CA ASP A 293 7.05 -12.44 -20.75
C ASP A 293 8.01 -11.99 -21.85
N VAL A 294 8.92 -11.06 -21.52
CA VAL A 294 9.98 -10.60 -22.45
C VAL A 294 10.93 -11.73 -22.87
N PHE A 295 11.01 -12.83 -22.11
CA PHE A 295 11.78 -14.01 -22.48
C PHE A 295 10.94 -15.10 -23.16
N LEU A 296 9.61 -15.02 -23.05
CA LEU A 296 8.68 -16.05 -23.54
C LEU A 296 8.23 -15.86 -24.99
N GLU A 297 8.36 -14.66 -25.57
CA GLU A 297 8.07 -14.39 -27.00
C GLU A 297 9.08 -15.03 -27.98
N ARG A 298 9.89 -16.00 -27.52
CA ARG A 298 11.00 -16.62 -28.27
C ARG A 298 10.83 -18.12 -28.55
N HIS A 299 9.59 -18.61 -28.61
CA HIS A 299 9.30 -19.97 -29.09
C HIS A 299 8.43 -19.93 -30.36
#